data_AF-A0A1H8RKZ5-F1
#
_entry.id   AF-A0A1H8RKZ5-F1
#
_cell.length_a   1.000
_cell.length_b   1.000
_cell.length_c   1.000
_cell.angle_alpha   90.00
_cell.angle_beta   90.00
_cell.angle_gamma   90.00
#
_symmetry.space_group_name_H-M   'P 1'
#
loop_
_entity.id
_entity.type
_entity.pdbx_description
1 polymer ?
#
loop_
_entity_poly.entity_id
_entity_poly.type
_entity_poly.pdbx_seq_one_letter_code
_entity_poly.pdbx_strand_id
1 'polypeptide(L)'
;MLYFFNFNRQGIYSPATIASPDNMKESRIQTLHPDKDKQNKIISAEKYEVIKAAILQILQEQSLTHTQLMQALHDKVHVTFAGNAHWYGETVKLDLEARDIIKRNTAKPPVYSINKH
;
A
#
# COMPACT_ATOMS: atom_id res chain seq x y z
N MET A 1 37.61 -11.51 -13.74
CA MET A 1 37.01 -12.85 -13.54
C MET A 1 35.88 -12.97 -14.56
N LEU A 2 36.19 -13.63 -15.69
CA LEU A 2 35.28 -13.94 -16.80
C LEU A 2 34.51 -15.22 -16.48
N TYR A 3 33.24 -15.32 -16.88
CA TYR A 3 32.51 -16.45 -17.50
C TYR A 3 31.06 -15.97 -17.74
N PHE A 4 30.71 -15.48 -18.93
CA PHE A 4 29.99 -16.18 -20.02
C PHE A 4 28.68 -16.85 -19.59
N PHE A 5 27.53 -16.41 -20.13
CA PHE A 5 26.77 -17.21 -21.12
C PHE A 5 25.64 -16.40 -21.77
N ASN A 6 25.74 -16.32 -23.09
CA ASN A 6 24.71 -15.87 -24.01
C ASN A 6 23.86 -17.10 -24.36
N PHE A 7 22.54 -17.05 -24.24
CA PHE A 7 21.67 -18.10 -24.77
C PHE A 7 20.41 -17.49 -25.41
N ASN A 8 20.51 -17.32 -26.72
CA ASN A 8 19.37 -17.21 -27.62
C ASN A 8 18.70 -18.58 -27.71
N ARG A 9 17.43 -18.70 -27.28
CA ARG A 9 16.59 -19.85 -27.60
C ARG A 9 15.22 -19.37 -28.05
N GLN A 10 15.02 -19.46 -29.35
CA GLN A 10 13.73 -19.43 -30.02
C GLN A 10 12.80 -20.47 -29.37
N GLY A 11 11.70 -19.99 -28.80
CA GLY A 11 10.63 -20.79 -28.22
C GLY A 11 9.30 -20.22 -28.68
N ILE A 12 8.69 -20.92 -29.64
CA ILE A 12 7.35 -20.78 -30.19
C ILE A 12 6.32 -20.33 -29.13
N TYR A 13 5.76 -19.12 -29.26
CA TYR A 13 4.49 -18.76 -28.63
C TYR A 13 3.43 -18.61 -29.74
N SER A 14 2.42 -19.49 -29.68
CA SER A 14 1.23 -19.49 -30.53
C SER A 14 0.48 -18.14 -30.51
N PRO A 15 -0.15 -17.73 -31.62
CA PRO A 15 -1.03 -16.57 -31.63
C PRO A 15 -2.41 -16.98 -31.10
N ALA A 16 -2.55 -17.08 -29.78
CA ALA A 16 -3.87 -17.27 -29.17
C ALA A 16 -3.98 -16.43 -27.90
N THR A 17 -4.82 -15.40 -27.99
CA THR A 17 -5.27 -14.52 -26.90
C THR A 17 -4.33 -13.36 -26.56
N ILE A 18 -4.22 -12.41 -27.49
CA ILE A 18 -3.97 -11.02 -27.09
C ILE A 18 -5.32 -10.50 -26.59
N ALA A 19 -5.63 -10.77 -25.33
CA ALA A 19 -6.69 -10.02 -24.64
C ALA A 19 -6.22 -8.57 -24.58
N SER A 20 -7.11 -7.68 -24.99
CA SER A 20 -6.92 -6.26 -25.28
C SER A 20 -6.06 -5.51 -24.24
N PRO A 21 -5.23 -4.54 -24.65
CA PRO A 21 -4.75 -3.48 -23.77
C PRO A 21 -5.90 -2.51 -23.50
N ASP A 22 -6.97 -3.00 -22.88
CA ASP A 22 -8.10 -2.18 -22.47
C ASP A 22 -7.66 -1.34 -21.27
N ASN A 23 -7.16 -0.14 -21.58
CA ASN A 23 -7.47 1.07 -20.84
C ASN A 23 -7.39 0.89 -19.32
N MET A 24 -6.19 0.59 -18.79
CA MET A 24 -5.90 0.81 -17.38
C MET A 24 -5.97 2.32 -17.13
N LYS A 25 -7.18 2.86 -16.98
CA LYS A 25 -7.40 4.11 -16.29
C LYS A 25 -6.79 3.86 -14.93
N GLU A 26 -5.57 4.37 -14.70
CA GLU A 26 -4.97 4.44 -13.39
C GLU A 26 -5.95 5.18 -12.50
N SER A 27 -6.83 4.41 -11.86
CA SER A 27 -7.89 4.95 -11.05
C SER A 27 -7.18 5.57 -9.88
N ARG A 28 -7.25 6.89 -9.73
CA ARG A 28 -6.56 7.61 -8.65
C ARG A 28 -7.57 8.02 -7.61
N ILE A 29 -7.19 7.89 -6.35
CA ILE A 29 -8.01 8.28 -5.21
C ILE A 29 -7.43 9.55 -4.58
N GLN A 30 -8.29 10.52 -4.34
CA GLN A 30 -7.99 11.66 -3.49
C GLN A 30 -8.05 11.21 -2.04
N THR A 31 -6.92 11.20 -1.36
CA THR A 31 -6.87 10.91 0.07
C THR A 31 -7.20 12.15 0.89
N LEU A 32 -7.68 11.93 2.12
CA LEU A 32 -8.03 12.97 3.08
C LEU A 32 -6.97 13.08 4.17
N HIS A 33 -6.91 14.24 4.81
CA HIS A 33 -6.11 14.48 6.00
C HIS A 33 -7.07 14.74 7.18
N PRO A 34 -6.75 14.29 8.42
CA PRO A 34 -7.60 14.55 9.58
C PRO A 34 -7.69 16.05 9.92
N ASP A 35 -6.60 16.80 9.70
CA ASP A 35 -6.63 18.27 9.73
C ASP A 35 -7.38 18.82 8.50
N LYS A 36 -8.47 19.56 8.73
CA LYS A 36 -9.32 20.15 7.67
C LYS A 36 -8.59 21.16 6.77
N ASP A 37 -7.52 21.76 7.28
CA ASP A 37 -6.73 22.76 6.55
C ASP A 37 -5.65 22.13 5.64
N LYS A 38 -5.48 20.80 5.69
CA LYS A 38 -4.46 20.09 4.92
C LYS A 38 -5.11 19.15 3.92
N GLN A 39 -4.63 19.20 2.67
CA GLN A 39 -4.99 18.21 1.67
C GLN A 39 -3.92 17.13 1.63
N ASN A 40 -4.37 15.88 1.59
CA ASN A 40 -3.50 14.73 1.40
C ASN A 40 -3.28 14.46 -0.10
N LYS A 41 -2.44 13.48 -0.43
CA LYS A 41 -1.94 13.26 -1.80
C LYS A 41 -2.88 12.41 -2.65
N ILE A 42 -2.90 12.69 -3.96
CA ILE A 42 -3.57 11.81 -4.92
C ILE A 42 -2.65 10.64 -5.23
N ILE A 43 -3.13 9.42 -5.04
CA ILE A 43 -2.38 8.19 -5.32
C ILE A 43 -3.20 7.20 -6.14
N SER A 44 -2.56 6.24 -6.79
CA SER A 44 -3.25 5.17 -7.51
C SER A 44 -4.08 4.32 -6.55
N ALA A 45 -5.34 4.09 -6.89
CA ALA A 45 -6.31 3.30 -6.13
C ALA A 45 -5.82 1.87 -5.91
N GLU A 46 -5.15 1.26 -6.89
CA GLU A 46 -4.54 -0.06 -6.74
C GLU A 46 -3.52 -0.09 -5.59
N LYS A 47 -2.60 0.90 -5.56
CA LYS A 47 -1.60 1.04 -4.49
C LYS A 47 -2.25 1.36 -3.16
N TYR A 48 -3.27 2.23 -3.17
CA TYR A 48 -4.04 2.56 -1.97
C TYR A 48 -4.69 1.31 -1.37
N GLU A 49 -5.37 0.49 -2.16
CA GLU A 49 -6.05 -0.71 -1.68
C GLU A 49 -5.06 -1.75 -1.15
N VAL A 50 -3.90 -1.94 -1.80
CA VAL A 50 -2.84 -2.83 -1.28
C VAL A 50 -2.37 -2.39 0.11
N ILE A 51 -2.06 -1.10 0.28
CA ILE A 51 -1.54 -0.55 1.54
C ILE A 51 -2.62 -0.54 2.61
N LYS A 52 -3.85 -0.12 2.27
CA LYS A 52 -5.00 -0.12 3.16
C LYS A 52 -5.32 -1.54 3.64
N ALA A 53 -5.40 -2.51 2.75
CA ALA A 53 -5.64 -3.90 3.11
C ALA A 53 -4.52 -4.44 4.02
N ALA A 54 -3.26 -4.13 3.72
CA ALA A 54 -2.14 -4.52 4.58
C ALA A 54 -2.24 -3.90 5.99
N ILE A 55 -2.49 -2.59 6.11
CA ILE A 55 -2.67 -1.90 7.40
C ILE A 55 -3.84 -2.50 8.18
N LEU A 56 -5.00 -2.69 7.53
CA LEU A 56 -6.17 -3.24 8.19
C LEU A 56 -5.93 -4.67 8.65
N GLN A 57 -5.28 -5.53 7.86
CA GLN A 57 -4.95 -6.88 8.31
C GLN A 57 -4.00 -6.88 9.51
N ILE A 58 -2.97 -6.01 9.51
CA ILE A 58 -2.04 -5.89 10.64
C ILE A 58 -2.77 -5.43 11.91
N LEU A 59 -3.64 -4.42 11.79
CA LEU A 59 -4.40 -3.87 12.90
C LEU A 59 -5.58 -4.75 13.35
N GLN A 60 -6.02 -5.71 12.52
CA GLN A 60 -7.01 -6.73 12.90
C GLN A 60 -6.42 -7.73 13.88
N GLU A 61 -5.16 -8.10 13.70
CA GLU A 61 -4.45 -9.03 14.59
C GLU A 61 -4.09 -8.36 15.92
N GLN A 62 -3.50 -7.16 15.86
CA GLN A 62 -3.03 -6.46 17.06
C GLN A 62 -2.98 -4.94 16.87
N SER A 63 -3.14 -4.22 17.97
CA SER A 63 -2.97 -2.76 17.99
C SER A 63 -1.48 -2.43 18.03
N LEU A 64 -0.98 -1.68 17.05
CA LEU A 64 0.44 -1.38 16.92
C LEU A 64 0.74 0.10 17.08
N THR A 65 1.96 0.40 17.52
CA THR A 65 2.50 1.76 17.49
C THR A 65 2.81 2.20 16.06
N HIS A 66 2.98 3.51 15.83
CA HIS A 66 3.35 4.03 14.50
C HIS A 66 4.56 3.30 13.90
N THR A 67 5.66 3.19 14.66
CA THR A 67 6.90 2.54 14.22
C THR A 67 6.67 1.08 13.85
N GLN A 68 5.98 0.33 14.72
CA GLN A 68 5.70 -1.10 14.49
C GLN A 68 4.78 -1.30 13.29
N LEU A 69 3.76 -0.46 13.12
CA LEU A 69 2.84 -0.54 11.99
C LEU A 69 3.57 -0.28 10.67
N MET A 70 4.42 0.75 10.60
CA MET A 70 5.19 1.06 9.39
C MET A 70 6.19 -0.04 9.05
N GLN A 71 6.83 -0.64 10.06
CA GLN A 71 7.74 -1.75 9.87
C GLN A 71 7.01 -3.01 9.36
N ALA A 72 5.92 -3.41 10.02
CA ALA A 72 5.11 -4.55 9.60
C ALA A 72 4.51 -4.36 8.20
N LEU A 73 4.09 -3.13 7.86
CA LEU A 73 3.62 -2.78 6.53
C LEU A 73 4.73 -2.99 5.49
N HIS A 74 5.92 -2.45 5.75
CA HIS A 74 7.07 -2.61 4.88
C HIS A 74 7.40 -4.09 4.68
N ASP A 75 7.52 -4.86 5.76
CA ASP A 75 7.83 -6.29 5.70
C ASP A 75 6.78 -7.07 4.89
N LYS A 76 5.51 -6.64 4.91
CA LYS A 76 4.43 -7.29 4.17
C LYS A 76 4.39 -6.96 2.68
N VAL A 77 4.75 -5.73 2.29
CA VAL A 77 4.58 -5.26 0.90
C VAL A 77 5.90 -5.04 0.16
N HIS A 78 7.06 -5.04 0.81
CA HIS A 78 8.35 -4.70 0.19
C HIS A 78 8.72 -5.57 -1.02
N VAL A 79 8.25 -6.83 -1.08
CA VAL A 79 8.54 -7.76 -2.18
C VAL A 79 7.69 -7.45 -3.42
N THR A 80 6.43 -7.07 -3.23
CA THR A 80 5.43 -6.93 -4.31
C THR A 80 5.15 -5.48 -4.69
N PHE A 81 5.51 -4.53 -3.82
CA PHE A 81 5.16 -3.12 -3.97
C PHE A 81 6.28 -2.32 -4.64
N ALA A 82 5.99 -1.80 -5.83
CA ALA A 82 6.86 -0.84 -6.51
C ALA A 82 6.60 0.59 -6.00
N GLY A 83 7.43 1.03 -5.04
CA GLY A 83 7.44 2.41 -4.54
C GLY A 83 7.89 2.56 -3.08
N ASN A 84 7.82 3.77 -2.55
CA ASN A 84 8.17 4.06 -1.16
C ASN A 84 7.03 3.68 -0.20
N ALA A 85 7.00 2.43 0.26
CA ALA A 85 5.97 1.90 1.15
C ALA A 85 5.75 2.76 2.42
N HIS A 86 6.80 3.37 2.96
CA HIS A 86 6.70 4.26 4.11
C HIS A 86 5.88 5.53 3.79
N TRP A 87 6.13 6.16 2.65
CA TRP A 87 5.39 7.35 2.21
C TRP A 87 3.91 7.04 1.92
N TYR A 88 3.63 5.91 1.26
CA TYR A 88 2.25 5.46 1.04
C TYR A 88 1.57 5.07 2.36
N GLY A 89 2.29 4.40 3.26
CA GLY A 89 1.81 4.05 4.60
C GLY A 89 1.35 5.28 5.38
N GLU A 90 2.15 6.35 5.39
CA GLU A 90 1.79 7.60 6.07
C GLU A 90 0.56 8.26 5.43
N THR A 91 0.54 8.34 4.10
CA THR A 91 -0.57 8.91 3.32
C THR A 91 -1.88 8.17 3.62
N VAL A 92 -1.87 6.84 3.55
CA VAL A 92 -3.05 6.00 3.77
C VAL A 92 -3.46 6.01 5.24
N LYS A 93 -2.52 5.96 6.19
CA LYS A 93 -2.82 6.06 7.62
C LYS A 93 -3.61 7.33 7.94
N LEU A 94 -3.15 8.48 7.45
CA LEU A 94 -3.84 9.77 7.65
C LEU A 94 -5.24 9.76 7.02
N ASP A 95 -5.42 9.15 5.84
CA ASP A 95 -6.73 9.01 5.21
C ASP A 95 -7.67 8.11 6.04
N LEU A 96 -7.16 7.01 6.58
CA LEU A 96 -7.94 6.12 7.44
C LEU A 96 -8.31 6.78 8.78
N GLU A 97 -7.44 7.62 9.34
CA GLU A 97 -7.75 8.44 10.51
C GLU A 97 -8.82 9.50 10.19
N ALA A 98 -8.70 10.17 9.04
CA ALA A 98 -9.67 11.18 8.59
C ALA A 98 -11.06 10.60 8.34
N ARG A 99 -11.12 9.33 7.92
CA ARG A 99 -12.35 8.57 7.66
C ARG A 99 -12.89 7.84 8.88
N ASP A 100 -12.26 7.99 10.05
CA ASP A 100 -12.64 7.33 11.30
C ASP A 100 -12.59 5.78 11.23
N ILE A 101 -11.81 5.22 10.29
CA ILE A 101 -11.63 3.76 10.10
C ILE A 101 -10.63 3.21 11.13
N ILE A 102 -9.58 3.97 11.42
CA ILE A 102 -8.62 3.66 12.47
C ILE A 102 -8.61 4.80 13.49
N LYS A 103 -8.40 4.44 14.76
CA LYS A 103 -8.30 5.39 15.86
C LYS A 103 -6.99 5.25 16.59
N ARG A 104 -6.47 6.38 17.03
CA ARG A 104 -5.32 6.46 17.95
C ARG A 104 -5.81 6.35 19.39
N ASN A 105 -5.15 5.53 20.20
CA ASN A 105 -5.36 5.46 21.63
C ASN A 105 -4.56 6.57 22.35
N THR A 106 -4.96 6.93 23.57
CA THR A 106 -4.28 7.88 24.47
C THR A 106 -3.01 7.32 25.12
N ALA A 107 -2.55 6.13 24.71
CA ALA A 107 -1.33 5.52 25.20
C ALA A 107 -0.08 6.33 24.80
N LYS A 108 1.00 6.21 25.58
CA LYS A 108 2.33 6.75 25.26
C LYS A 108 3.31 5.59 25.17
N PRO A 109 3.75 5.16 23.98
CA PRO A 109 3.46 5.72 22.65
C PRO A 109 2.02 5.46 22.16
N PRO A 110 1.48 6.30 21.25
CA PRO A 110 0.14 6.11 20.70
C PRO A 110 0.09 4.83 19.86
N VAL A 111 -0.91 4.00 20.15
CA VAL A 111 -1.22 2.79 19.39
C VAL A 111 -2.44 3.02 18.53
N TYR A 112 -2.42 2.44 17.33
CA TYR A 112 -3.50 2.47 16.38
C TYR A 112 -4.31 1.18 16.50
N SER A 113 -5.62 1.31 16.42
CA SER A 113 -6.56 0.20 16.43
C SER A 113 -7.65 0.46 15.40
N ILE A 114 -8.22 -0.60 14.83
CA ILE A 114 -9.38 -0.47 13.94
C ILE A 114 -10.58 0.02 14.75
N ASN A 115 -11.29 0.99 14.20
CA ASN A 115 -12.58 1.38 14.72
C ASN A 115 -13.62 0.35 14.27
N LYS A 116 -13.90 -0.63 15.14
CA LYS A 116 -14.99 -1.58 14.92
C LYS A 116 -16.31 -0.86 15.15
N HIS A 117 -17.05 -0.60 14.08
CA HIS A 117 -18.45 -0.18 14.14
C HIS A 117 -19.38 -1.39 13.99
#